data_AF-A0A9P7BZT0-F1
#
_entry.id   AF-A0A9P7BZT0-F1
#
_cell.length_a   1.000
_cell.length_b   1.000
_cell.length_c   1.000
_cell.angle_alpha   90.00
_cell.angle_beta   90.00
_cell.angle_gamma   90.00
#
_symmetry.space_group_name_H-M   'P 1'
#
loop_
_entity.id
_entity.type
_entity.pdbx_description
1 polymer ?
#
loop_
_entity_poly.entity_id
_entity_poly.type
_entity_poly.pdbx_seq_one_letter_code
_entity_poly.pdbx_strand_id
1 'polypeptide(L)' 'MTEDPATGSATAAMTALRAALRGEGTLHLRVGQGVDMGRASLLLAHAEPRADGVWAGVAGQAVIVMEGTLPAPAIA' A
#
# COMPACT_ATOMS: atom_id res chain seq x y z
N MET A 1 5.46 -17.87 -1.48
CA MET A 1 5.65 -16.55 -0.81
C MET A 1 4.68 -16.52 0.35
N THR A 2 5.16 -16.55 1.59
CA THR A 2 4.27 -16.69 2.76
C THR A 2 3.78 -15.34 3.27
N GLU A 3 4.49 -14.23 2.97
CA GLU A 3 4.16 -12.87 3.38
C GLU A 3 4.67 -11.83 2.36
N ASP A 4 3.93 -10.72 2.22
CA ASP A 4 4.24 -9.58 1.36
C ASP A 4 4.80 -8.40 2.18
N PRO A 5 6.01 -7.87 1.86
CA PRO A 5 6.65 -6.84 2.68
C PRO A 5 5.97 -5.46 2.63
N ALA A 6 5.17 -5.16 1.60
CA ALA A 6 4.51 -3.87 1.43
C ALA A 6 3.17 -4.02 0.69
N THR A 7 2.09 -4.23 1.44
CA THR A 7 0.77 -4.52 0.88
C THR A 7 -0.10 -3.27 0.82
N GLY A 8 -0.05 -2.57 -0.32
CA GLY A 8 -0.79 -1.32 -0.53
C GLY A 8 -2.31 -1.47 -0.38
N SER A 9 -2.89 -2.56 -0.91
CA SER A 9 -4.34 -2.82 -0.81
C SER A 9 -4.79 -3.01 0.65
N ALA A 10 -4.05 -3.76 1.45
CA ALA A 10 -4.33 -3.95 2.87
C ALA A 10 -4.23 -2.62 3.64
N THR A 11 -3.20 -1.82 3.34
CA THR A 11 -3.01 -0.51 3.96
C THR A 11 -4.13 0.47 3.62
N ALA A 12 -4.60 0.50 2.36
CA ALA A 12 -5.73 1.32 1.94
C ALA A 12 -7.01 0.93 2.67
N ALA A 13 -7.34 -0.37 2.70
CA ALA A 13 -8.54 -0.88 3.35
C ALA A 13 -8.53 -0.62 4.87
N MET A 14 -7.39 -0.83 5.54
CA MET A 14 -7.24 -0.53 6.98
C MET A 14 -7.44 0.96 7.27
N THR A 15 -6.89 1.83 6.42
CA THR A 15 -7.05 3.28 6.58
C THR A 15 -8.50 3.71 6.37
N ALA A 16 -9.18 3.15 5.37
CA ALA A 16 -10.60 3.39 5.12
C ALA A 16 -11.48 2.95 6.30
N LEU A 17 -11.27 1.73 6.81
CA LEU A 17 -12.00 1.22 7.97
C LEU A 17 -11.82 2.13 9.20
N ARG A 18 -10.59 2.57 9.45
CA ARG A 18 -10.30 3.45 10.59
C ARG A 18 -10.90 4.84 10.44
N ALA A 19 -10.98 5.38 9.22
CA ALA A 19 -11.68 6.63 8.95
C ALA A 19 -13.20 6.47 9.15
N ALA A 20 -13.78 5.37 8.67
CA ALA A 20 -15.19 5.05 8.88
C ALA A 20 -15.55 4.96 10.37
N LEU A 21 -14.70 4.31 11.17
CA LEU A 21 -14.89 4.18 12.63
C LEU A 21 -14.70 5.51 13.38
N ARG A 22 -13.88 6.43 12.87
CA ARG A 22 -13.75 7.77 13.44
C ARG A 22 -14.97 8.65 13.18
N GLY A 23 -15.64 8.47 12.04
CA GLY A 23 -16.87 9.16 11.69
C GLY A 23 -16.71 10.61 11.21
N GLU A 24 -15.51 11.18 11.24
CA GLU A 24 -15.28 12.56 10.78
C GLU A 24 -13.83 12.82 10.31
N GLY A 25 -13.72 13.69 9.30
CA GLY A 25 -12.46 14.24 8.81
C GLY A 25 -11.60 13.29 7.97
N THR A 26 -10.66 13.88 7.22
CA THR A 26 -9.64 13.12 6.49
C THR A 26 -8.64 12.52 7.47
N LEU A 27 -8.35 11.23 7.30
CA LEU A 27 -7.34 10.51 8.07
C LEU A 27 -6.08 10.35 7.22
N HIS A 28 -4.92 10.69 7.80
CA HIS A 28 -3.61 10.43 7.20
C HIS A 28 -2.79 9.54 8.12
N LEU A 29 -2.22 8.46 7.57
CA LEU A 29 -1.41 7.49 8.30
C LEU A 29 -0.05 7.28 7.64
N ARG A 30 0.94 6.97 8.49
CA ARG A 30 2.24 6.44 8.10
C ARG A 30 2.29 5.00 8.59
N VAL A 31 2.43 4.04 7.69
CA VAL A 31 2.32 2.61 7.99
C VAL A 31 3.63 1.92 7.65
N GLY A 32 4.28 1.34 8.66
CA GLY A 32 5.46 0.49 8.47
C GLY A 32 5.05 -0.96 8.24
N GLN A 33 5.66 -1.62 7.26
CA GLN A 33 5.48 -3.04 6.95
C GLN A 33 6.81 -3.71 6.61
N GLY A 34 6.86 -5.04 6.68
CA GLY A 34 8.02 -5.84 6.24
C GLY A 34 9.29 -5.70 7.09
N VAL A 35 9.22 -5.07 8.27
CA VAL A 35 10.37 -4.85 9.17
C VAL A 35 10.97 -6.18 9.61
N ASP A 36 10.15 -7.09 10.13
CA ASP A 36 10.59 -8.41 10.60
C ASP A 36 11.08 -9.31 9.45
N MET A 37 10.67 -8.99 8.21
CA MET A 37 11.11 -9.66 6.99
C MET A 37 12.43 -9.09 6.44
N GLY A 38 13.04 -8.10 7.11
CA GLY A 38 14.23 -7.38 6.62
C GLY A 38 13.97 -6.53 5.37
N ARG A 39 12.71 -6.25 5.04
CA ARG A 39 12.23 -5.55 3.83
C ARG A 39 11.36 -4.36 4.23
N ALA A 40 11.89 -3.55 5.14
CA ALA A 40 11.18 -2.44 5.75
C ALA A 40 10.68 -1.45 4.67
N SER A 41 9.37 -1.21 4.68
CA SER A 41 8.69 -0.32 3.77
C SER A 41 7.82 0.67 4.54
N LEU A 42 7.79 1.92 4.08
CA LEU A 42 6.93 2.97 4.62
C LEU A 42 5.86 3.35 3.59
N LEU A 43 4.60 3.11 3.92
CA LEU A 43 3.46 3.51 3.12
C LEU A 43 2.78 4.74 3.72
N LEU A 44 2.42 5.69 2.85
CA LEU A 44 1.65 6.88 3.20
C LEU A 44 0.22 6.64 2.78
N ALA A 45 -0.70 6.57 3.73
CA ALA A 45 -2.10 6.29 3.46
C ALA A 45 -2.98 7.49 3.82
N HIS A 46 -4.04 7.69 3.05
CA HIS A 46 -5.09 8.64 3.38
C HIS A 46 -6.46 8.02 3.18
N ALA A 47 -7.44 8.49 3.95
CA ALA A 47 -8.84 8.15 3.77
C ALA A 47 -9.74 9.35 4.08
N GLU A 48 -10.79 9.51 3.28
CA GLU A 48 -11.74 10.61 3.34
C GLU A 48 -13.16 10.04 3.35
N PRO A 49 -13.94 10.23 4.42
CA PRO A 49 -15.38 9.97 4.40
C PRO A 49 -16.07 10.91 3.41
N ARG A 50 -16.84 10.33 2.48
CA ARG A 50 -17.63 11.02 1.46
C ARG A 50 -19.08 10.52 1.51
N ALA A 51 -19.95 11.18 0.76
CA ALA A 51 -21.37 10.82 0.71
C ALA A 51 -21.63 9.41 0.14
N ASP A 52 -20.74 8.90 -0.71
CA ASP A 52 -20.82 7.60 -1.37
C ASP A 52 -19.98 6.50 -0.68
N GLY A 53 -19.36 6.80 0.46
CA GLY A 53 -18.51 5.86 1.21
C GLY A 53 -17.19 6.49 1.62
N VAL A 54 -16.20 5.66 1.96
CA VAL A 54 -14.86 6.15 2.32
C VAL A 54 -13.92 5.94 1.14
N TRP A 55 -13.37 7.03 0.63
CA TRP A 55 -12.32 6.99 -0.39
C TRP A 55 -10.97 6.85 0.31
N ALA A 56 -10.13 5.93 -0.14
CA ALA A 56 -8.80 5.73 0.42
C ALA A 56 -7.75 5.54 -0.66
N GLY A 57 -6.54 6.02 -0.38
CA GLY A 57 -5.41 5.90 -1.28
C GLY A 57 -4.12 5.66 -0.52
N VAL A 58 -3.16 5.04 -1.20
CA VAL A 58 -1.83 4.76 -0.69
C VAL A 58 -0.79 5.31 -1.67
N ALA A 59 0.23 5.93 -1.10
CA ALA A 59 1.40 6.40 -1.80
C ALA A 59 2.65 5.84 -1.14
N GLY A 60 3.75 5.84 -1.90
CA GLY A 60 5.05 5.37 -1.45
C GLY A 60 6.14 5.94 -2.34
N GLN A 61 7.38 5.68 -1.98
CA GLN A 61 8.52 5.93 -2.84
C GLN A 61 9.05 4.60 -3.35
N ALA A 62 9.61 4.60 -4.55
CA ALA A 62 10.26 3.44 -5.14
C ALA A 62 11.67 3.82 -5.59
N VAL A 63 12.57 2.84 -5.62
CA VAL A 63 13.93 2.97 -6.13
C VAL A 63 14.16 1.92 -7.21
N ILE A 64 14.81 2.31 -8.29
CA ILE A 64 15.25 1.37 -9.32
C ILE A 64 16.43 0.57 -8.75
N VAL A 65 16.30 -0.75 -8.71
CA VAL A 65 17.34 -1.65 -8.17
C VAL A 65 18.22 -2.23 -9.26
N MET A 66 17.62 -2.61 -10.39
CA MET A 66 18.34 -3.16 -11.54
C MET A 66 17.55 -2.91 -12.83
N GLU A 67 18.26 -3.00 -13.95
CA GLU A 67 17.71 -2.96 -15.30
C GLU A 67 18.29 -4.12 -16.11
N GLY A 68 17.52 -4.66 -17.06
CA GLY A 68 17.96 -5.73 -17.95
C GLY A 68 16.93 -6.06 -19.03
N THR A 69 17.22 -7.07 -19.86
CA THR A 69 16.35 -7.53 -20.94
C THR A 69 15.91 -8.96 -20.70
N LEU A 70 14.61 -9.25 -20.85
CA LEU A 70 14.04 -10.60 -20.79
C LEU A 70 13.63 -11.02 -22.21
N PRO A 71 14.28 -12.04 -22.82
CA PRO A 71 13.84 -12.57 -24.11
C PRO A 71 12.51 -13.32 -23.94
N ALA A 72 11.65 -13.25 -24.94
CA ALA A 72 10.44 -14.06 -24.97
C ALA A 72 10.79 -15.56 -25.00
N PRO A 73 9.99 -16.43 -24.37
CA PRO A 73 10.20 -17.87 -24.45
C PRO A 73 10.07 -18.35 -25.90
N ALA A 74 10.86 -19.35 -26.29
CA ALA A 74 10.73 -19.98 -27.60
C ALA A 74 9.38 -20.68 -27.71
N ILE A 75 8.68 -20.45 -28.83
CA ILE A 75 7.46 -21.18 -29.18
C ILE A 75 7.90 -22.55 -29.71
N ALA A 76 7.47 -23.63 -29.06
CA ALA A 76 7.71 -25.01 -29.48
C ALA A 76 6.77 -25.42 -30.63
#